data_AF-A0A6B0WL53-F1
#
_entry.id   AF-A0A6B0WL53-F1
#
_cell.length_a   1.000
_cell.length_b   1.000
_cell.length_c   1.000
_cell.angle_alpha   90.00
_cell.angle_beta   90.00
_cell.angle_gamma   90.00
#
_symmetry.space_group_name_H-M   'P 1'
#
loop_
_entity.id
_entity.type
_entity.pdbx_description
1 polymer ?
#
loop_
_entity_poly.entity_id
_entity_poly.type
_entity_poly.pdbx_seq_one_letter_code
_entity_poly.pdbx_strand_id
1 'polypeptide(L)'
;MLQLKGRRDFDYSAPAIAELRAVMNEVLPESVDDMRAWFADRLDDFRERIRGSDTNMREAYWNDTGKPRKEEFCRDRLIEHVSGPMPEAIRFGPEALMPDRKRADIVVSRNAMKLPVEIKGQWNKTVWNAANDQLGDGYAIDWQAKGRGIYIVLWFGEVADRNRKLRNPPGDLPPPRTPEKMERMLKERLTEARRPLIDIFVIDLSRPADAA
;
A
#
# COMPACT_ATOMS: atom_id res chain seq x y z
N MET A 1 41.93 -45.77 -6.63
CA MET A 1 41.09 -45.20 -5.56
C MET A 1 40.20 -44.13 -6.16
N LEU A 2 38.92 -44.20 -5.81
CA LEU A 2 37.83 -43.22 -5.93
C LEU A 2 37.15 -42.93 -7.29
N GLN A 3 35.90 -43.43 -7.35
CA GLN A 3 34.77 -43.03 -8.18
C GLN A 3 34.08 -41.73 -7.66
N LEU A 4 33.15 -41.21 -8.47
CA LEU A 4 32.00 -40.30 -8.20
C LEU A 4 32.35 -38.80 -8.16
N LYS A 5 31.64 -37.85 -8.78
CA LYS A 5 30.25 -37.62 -9.22
C LYS A 5 30.36 -36.38 -10.15
N GLY A 6 29.57 -36.12 -11.20
CA GLY A 6 28.16 -36.37 -11.42
C GLY A 6 27.53 -35.07 -11.95
N ARG A 7 26.97 -35.13 -13.17
CA ARG A 7 25.88 -34.30 -13.75
C ARG A 7 25.59 -32.94 -13.11
N ARG A 8 25.71 -31.86 -13.90
CA ARG A 8 24.75 -30.74 -13.96
C ARG A 8 25.13 -29.75 -15.08
N ASP A 9 25.01 -30.21 -16.31
CA ASP A 9 24.66 -29.35 -17.44
C ASP A 9 23.30 -29.88 -17.92
N PHE A 10 22.38 -28.98 -18.31
CA PHE A 10 20.93 -29.17 -18.45
C PHE A 10 20.12 -28.91 -17.18
N ASP A 11 20.02 -27.63 -16.82
CA ASP A 11 18.73 -26.92 -16.75
C ASP A 11 19.00 -25.41 -16.58
N TYR A 12 19.71 -24.82 -17.54
CA TYR A 12 19.74 -23.35 -17.63
C TYR A 12 18.46 -22.90 -18.31
N SER A 13 17.41 -22.69 -17.51
CA SER A 13 16.27 -21.87 -17.92
C SER A 13 16.72 -20.42 -17.79
N ALA A 14 16.71 -19.67 -18.90
CA ALA A 14 16.87 -18.23 -18.83
C ALA A 14 15.78 -17.69 -17.88
N PRO A 15 16.13 -16.85 -16.88
CA PRO A 15 15.15 -16.29 -15.96
C PRO A 15 14.08 -15.54 -16.77
N ALA A 16 12.82 -15.64 -16.35
CA ALA A 16 11.78 -14.79 -16.94
C ALA A 16 12.21 -13.32 -16.79
N ILE A 17 11.86 -12.44 -17.73
CA ILE A 17 12.23 -11.00 -17.65
C ILE A 17 11.85 -10.38 -16.29
N ALA A 18 10.81 -10.92 -15.62
CA ALA A 18 10.43 -10.56 -14.25
C ALA A 18 11.48 -10.96 -13.18
N GLU A 19 12.06 -12.16 -13.27
CA GLU A 19 13.15 -12.60 -12.38
C GLU A 19 14.45 -11.86 -12.67
N LEU A 20 14.71 -11.52 -13.94
CA LEU A 20 15.85 -10.69 -14.32
C LEU A 20 15.73 -9.27 -13.73
N ARG A 21 14.52 -8.69 -13.69
CA ARG A 21 14.26 -7.40 -13.02
C ARG A 21 14.45 -7.47 -11.50
N ALA A 22 14.07 -8.58 -10.87
CA ALA A 22 14.26 -8.79 -9.44
C ALA A 22 15.75 -8.88 -9.03
N VAL A 23 16.60 -9.42 -9.90
CA VAL A 23 18.05 -9.56 -9.67
C VAL A 23 18.84 -8.32 -10.12
N MET A 24 18.37 -7.59 -11.14
CA MET A 24 19.15 -6.49 -11.75
C MET A 24 18.99 -5.12 -11.10
N ASN A 25 18.07 -4.93 -10.15
CA ASN A 25 17.87 -3.65 -9.47
C ASN A 25 17.74 -3.79 -7.94
N GLU A 26 18.76 -4.31 -7.27
CA GLU A 26 19.00 -4.00 -5.85
C GLU A 26 19.53 -2.56 -5.66
N VAL A 27 19.15 -1.62 -6.52
CA VAL A 27 19.45 -0.21 -6.32
C VAL A 27 18.51 0.28 -5.22
N LEU A 28 19.05 0.39 -4.01
CA LEU A 28 18.31 0.91 -2.88
C LEU A 28 17.90 2.37 -3.13
N PRO A 29 16.69 2.78 -2.73
CA PRO A 29 16.24 4.16 -2.85
C PRO A 29 17.25 5.18 -2.30
N GLU A 30 17.70 6.15 -3.11
CA GLU A 30 18.66 7.18 -2.67
C GLU A 30 18.00 8.51 -2.30
N SER A 31 16.74 8.69 -2.70
CA SER A 31 15.89 9.81 -2.33
C SER A 31 14.52 9.36 -1.82
N VAL A 32 13.75 10.30 -1.24
CA VAL A 32 12.35 10.02 -0.83
C VAL A 32 11.46 9.76 -2.05
N ASP A 33 11.76 10.34 -3.22
CA ASP A 33 11.06 10.02 -4.46
C ASP A 33 11.35 8.60 -4.93
N ASP A 34 12.60 8.15 -4.85
CA ASP A 34 12.95 6.75 -5.16
C ASP A 34 12.29 5.80 -4.17
N MET A 35 12.18 6.18 -2.89
CA MET A 35 11.53 5.35 -1.88
C MET A 35 10.02 5.26 -2.12
N ARG A 36 9.43 6.35 -2.60
CA ARG A 36 8.04 6.41 -3.00
C ARG A 36 7.78 5.52 -4.22
N ALA A 37 8.60 5.62 -5.27
CA ALA A 37 8.52 4.75 -6.44
C ALA A 37 8.72 3.27 -6.06
N TRP A 38 9.73 2.97 -5.24
CA TRP A 38 9.98 1.62 -4.75
C TRP A 38 8.80 1.05 -3.96
N PHE A 39 8.17 1.84 -3.08
CA PHE A 39 7.01 1.36 -2.33
C PHE A 39 5.76 1.24 -3.22
N ALA A 40 5.59 2.13 -4.20
CA ALA A 40 4.55 2.05 -5.21
C ALA A 40 4.64 0.74 -6.01
N ASP A 41 5.83 0.37 -6.50
CA ASP A 41 6.05 -0.88 -7.24
C ASP A 41 5.62 -2.09 -6.39
N ARG A 42 5.94 -2.10 -5.09
CA ARG A 42 5.55 -3.18 -4.18
C ARG A 42 4.03 -3.23 -3.92
N LEU A 43 3.36 -2.08 -3.92
CA LEU A 43 1.91 -2.01 -3.82
C LEU A 43 1.24 -2.54 -5.09
N ASP A 44 1.79 -2.23 -6.26
CA ASP A 44 1.29 -2.75 -7.53
C ASP A 44 1.54 -4.26 -7.66
N ASP A 45 2.71 -4.76 -7.26
CA ASP A 45 2.97 -6.20 -7.13
C ASP A 45 1.96 -6.88 -6.19
N PHE A 46 1.62 -6.22 -5.08
CA PHE A 46 0.60 -6.73 -4.16
C PHE A 46 -0.80 -6.73 -4.79
N ARG A 47 -1.17 -5.69 -5.56
CA ARG A 47 -2.44 -5.63 -6.30
C ARG A 47 -2.54 -6.74 -7.35
N GLU A 48 -1.46 -7.05 -8.03
CA GLU A 48 -1.42 -8.15 -8.99
C GLU A 48 -1.57 -9.51 -8.30
N ARG A 49 -0.80 -9.72 -7.22
CA ARG A 49 -0.89 -10.95 -6.41
C ARG A 49 -2.28 -11.14 -5.83
N ILE A 50 -2.90 -10.10 -5.28
CA ILE A 50 -4.24 -10.24 -4.72
C ILE A 50 -5.28 -10.47 -5.82
N ARG A 51 -5.15 -9.83 -6.99
CA ARG A 51 -6.03 -10.06 -8.14
C ARG A 51 -5.96 -11.51 -8.63
N GLY A 52 -4.75 -12.06 -8.74
CA GLY A 52 -4.50 -13.44 -9.19
C GLY A 52 -4.59 -14.52 -8.09
N SER A 53 -4.69 -14.14 -6.82
CA SER A 53 -4.78 -15.10 -5.71
C SER A 53 -6.17 -15.73 -5.63
N ASP A 54 -6.19 -17.06 -5.56
CA ASP A 54 -7.32 -17.84 -5.08
C ASP A 54 -7.56 -17.49 -3.59
N THR A 55 -8.51 -16.59 -3.35
CA THR A 55 -9.23 -16.22 -2.11
C THR A 55 -8.44 -15.93 -0.82
N ASN A 56 -7.46 -16.73 -0.44
CA ASN A 56 -6.79 -16.71 0.87
C ASN A 56 -6.18 -15.36 1.26
N MET A 57 -5.59 -14.60 0.31
CA MET A 57 -5.00 -13.29 0.63
C MET A 57 -6.06 -12.25 1.04
N ARG A 58 -7.22 -12.26 0.37
CA ARG A 58 -8.33 -11.34 0.70
C ARG A 58 -8.93 -11.72 2.04
N GLU A 59 -9.15 -13.01 2.27
CA GLU A 59 -9.76 -13.54 3.50
C GLU A 59 -9.04 -13.10 4.78
N ALA A 60 -7.72 -12.88 4.72
CA ALA A 60 -6.96 -12.35 5.86
C ALA A 60 -7.49 -11.00 6.38
N TYR A 61 -8.14 -10.20 5.53
CA TYR A 61 -8.70 -8.89 5.89
C TYR A 61 -10.15 -8.96 6.40
N TRP A 62 -10.75 -10.14 6.38
CA TRP A 62 -12.11 -10.39 6.87
C TRP A 62 -12.07 -11.20 8.15
N ASN A 63 -13.02 -10.96 9.05
CA ASN A 63 -13.20 -11.80 10.23
C ASN A 63 -14.11 -13.00 9.91
N ASP A 64 -14.19 -13.93 10.85
CA ASP A 64 -14.93 -15.18 10.71
C ASP A 64 -16.45 -14.96 10.55
N THR A 65 -16.94 -13.75 10.88
CA THR A 65 -18.34 -13.34 10.68
C THR A 65 -18.59 -12.70 9.31
N GLY A 66 -17.59 -12.69 8.42
CA GLY A 66 -17.68 -12.08 7.09
C GLY A 66 -17.69 -10.55 7.10
N LYS A 67 -17.07 -9.92 8.10
CA LYS A 67 -16.93 -8.46 8.20
C LYS A 67 -15.49 -8.02 7.97
N PRO A 68 -15.25 -6.87 7.32
CA PRO A 68 -13.92 -6.27 7.27
C PRO A 68 -13.35 -6.06 8.68
N ARG A 69 -12.10 -6.50 8.87
CA ARG A 69 -11.35 -6.28 10.12
C ARG A 69 -11.07 -4.78 10.32
N LYS A 70 -10.65 -4.40 11.53
CA LYS A 70 -10.36 -3.00 11.88
C LYS A 70 -9.13 -2.49 11.12
N GLU A 71 -9.08 -1.16 10.94
CA GLU A 71 -8.03 -0.46 10.19
C GLU A 71 -6.62 -0.85 10.67
N GLU A 72 -6.38 -0.89 11.98
CA GLU A 72 -5.10 -1.32 12.58
C GLU A 72 -4.68 -2.73 12.14
N PHE A 73 -5.60 -3.70 12.19
CA PHE A 73 -5.30 -5.07 11.77
C PHE A 73 -5.00 -5.14 10.27
N CYS A 74 -5.82 -4.47 9.46
CA CYS A 74 -5.65 -4.48 8.01
C CYS A 74 -4.36 -3.77 7.59
N ARG A 75 -3.96 -2.71 8.29
CA ARG A 75 -2.69 -2.00 8.13
C ARG A 75 -1.53 -2.95 8.36
N ASP A 76 -1.50 -3.63 9.51
CA ASP A 76 -0.41 -4.55 9.86
C ASP A 76 -0.33 -5.70 8.85
N ARG A 77 -1.49 -6.25 8.44
CA ARG A 77 -1.58 -7.29 7.41
C ARG A 77 -1.10 -6.82 6.04
N LEU A 78 -1.45 -5.60 5.63
CA LEU A 78 -0.96 -4.99 4.40
C LEU A 78 0.57 -4.91 4.42
N ILE A 79 1.17 -4.50 5.54
CA ILE A 79 2.63 -4.46 5.64
C ILE A 79 3.24 -5.82 5.57
N GLU A 80 2.71 -6.83 6.24
CA GLU A 80 3.23 -8.20 6.09
C GLU A 80 3.25 -8.64 4.62
N HIS A 81 2.17 -8.40 3.88
CA HIS A 81 2.06 -8.79 2.47
C HIS A 81 2.96 -7.96 1.54
N VAL A 82 3.07 -6.66 1.78
CA VAL A 82 3.88 -5.74 0.98
C VAL A 82 5.35 -5.84 1.35
N SER A 83 5.72 -6.25 2.57
CA SER A 83 7.12 -6.33 3.03
C SER A 83 7.89 -7.47 2.39
N GLY A 84 7.30 -8.66 2.24
CA GLY A 84 7.98 -9.82 1.63
C GLY A 84 9.45 -9.96 2.08
N PRO A 85 10.36 -10.39 1.18
CA PRO A 85 11.78 -10.16 1.33
C PRO A 85 12.07 -8.64 1.22
N MET A 86 12.73 -8.09 2.24
CA MET A 86 13.15 -6.69 2.27
C MET A 86 14.67 -6.58 2.26
N PRO A 87 15.23 -5.57 1.59
CA PRO A 87 16.61 -5.19 1.82
C PRO A 87 16.80 -4.77 3.28
N GLU A 88 17.91 -5.19 3.90
CA GLU A 88 18.21 -4.90 5.33
C GLU A 88 18.19 -3.40 5.66
N ALA A 89 18.51 -2.57 4.67
CA ALA A 89 18.56 -1.11 4.80
C ALA A 89 17.18 -0.44 4.88
N ILE A 90 16.09 -1.13 4.52
CA ILE A 90 14.73 -0.58 4.54
C ILE A 90 13.99 -1.12 5.75
N ARG A 91 13.24 -0.25 6.45
CA ARG A 91 12.40 -0.64 7.59
C ARG A 91 11.00 -0.05 7.47
N PHE A 92 10.00 -0.88 7.80
CA PHE A 92 8.66 -0.43 8.15
C PHE A 92 8.57 -0.32 9.67
N GLY A 93 8.08 0.81 10.17
CA GLY A 93 7.91 0.99 11.62
C GLY A 93 6.60 1.71 11.95
N PRO A 94 5.92 1.31 13.05
CA PRO A 94 4.92 2.17 13.67
C PRO A 94 5.62 3.43 14.17
N GLU A 95 4.90 4.55 14.13
CA GLU A 95 5.41 5.91 14.30
C GLU A 95 5.84 6.28 15.75
N ALA A 96 6.35 5.36 16.56
CA ALA A 96 6.81 5.62 17.92
C ALA A 96 8.07 6.50 18.02
N LEU A 97 8.50 7.17 16.94
CA LEU A 97 9.75 7.92 16.84
C LEU A 97 9.59 9.37 16.30
N MET A 98 8.36 9.88 16.11
CA MET A 98 8.16 11.28 15.67
C MET A 98 7.79 12.21 16.85
N PRO A 99 8.47 13.37 17.03
CA PRO A 99 8.31 14.22 18.22
C PRO A 99 6.95 14.92 18.38
N ASP A 100 6.24 15.21 17.27
CA ASP A 100 5.04 16.04 17.30
C ASP A 100 3.81 15.29 16.79
N ARG A 101 2.79 15.23 17.66
CA ARG A 101 1.59 14.39 17.54
C ARG A 101 0.71 14.76 16.34
N LYS A 102 0.94 14.12 15.19
CA LYS A 102 -0.10 13.75 14.20
C LYS A 102 0.43 12.62 13.34
N ARG A 103 -0.31 11.50 13.35
CA ARG A 103 0.26 10.18 13.14
C ARG A 103 0.01 9.62 11.76
N ALA A 104 1.06 9.14 11.11
CA ALA A 104 1.00 8.34 9.90
C ALA A 104 0.75 6.93 10.40
N ASP A 105 -0.07 6.21 9.67
CA ASP A 105 -0.27 4.81 9.99
C ASP A 105 1.06 4.05 9.98
N ILE A 106 1.97 4.35 9.04
CA ILE A 106 3.27 3.68 8.87
C ILE A 106 4.33 4.65 8.32
N VAL A 107 5.59 4.41 8.64
CA VAL A 107 6.73 5.07 8.00
C VAL A 107 7.63 4.02 7.32
N VAL A 108 7.91 4.23 6.04
CA VAL A 108 9.00 3.52 5.33
C VAL A 108 10.28 4.32 5.52
N SER A 109 11.37 3.69 5.92
CA SER A 109 12.60 4.39 6.27
C SER A 109 13.84 3.70 5.72
N ARG A 110 14.84 4.51 5.37
CA ARG A 110 16.21 4.12 5.03
C ARG A 110 17.14 5.26 5.41
N ASN A 111 18.16 4.99 6.23
CA ASN A 111 19.04 6.03 6.78
C ASN A 111 18.21 7.16 7.42
N ALA A 112 18.44 8.42 7.01
CA ALA A 112 17.67 9.58 7.45
C ALA A 112 16.40 9.84 6.62
N MET A 113 16.12 9.06 5.58
CA MET A 113 14.93 9.22 4.75
C MET A 113 13.73 8.55 5.40
N LYS A 114 12.60 9.25 5.36
CA LYS A 114 11.31 8.77 5.85
C LYS A 114 10.24 9.10 4.82
N LEU A 115 9.45 8.10 4.48
CA LEU A 115 8.26 8.23 3.64
C LEU A 115 7.03 7.87 4.49
N PRO A 116 6.17 8.84 4.82
CA PRO A 116 4.93 8.57 5.52
C PRO A 116 3.92 7.85 4.62
N VAL A 117 3.22 6.89 5.18
CA VAL A 117 2.15 6.12 4.54
C VAL A 117 0.92 6.18 5.42
N GLU A 118 -0.17 6.69 4.86
CA GLU A 118 -1.47 6.80 5.54
C GLU A 118 -2.46 5.80 4.95
N ILE A 119 -3.11 5.00 5.79
CA ILE A 119 -3.95 3.88 5.38
C ILE A 119 -5.36 4.03 5.99
N LYS A 120 -6.38 4.00 5.14
CA LYS A 120 -7.77 4.19 5.58
C LYS A 120 -8.65 3.07 5.08
N GLY A 121 -9.50 2.54 5.96
CA GLY A 121 -10.63 1.74 5.50
C GLY A 121 -11.66 2.63 4.80
N GLN A 122 -12.40 2.08 3.82
CA GLN A 122 -13.45 2.81 3.11
C GLN A 122 -14.51 3.50 4.02
N TRP A 123 -14.68 3.00 5.25
CA TRP A 123 -15.60 3.53 6.26
C TRP A 123 -15.05 4.70 7.07
N ASN A 124 -13.75 4.98 6.95
CA ASN A 124 -13.09 5.99 7.76
C ASN A 124 -13.71 7.37 7.46
N LYS A 125 -14.05 8.12 8.52
CA LYS A 125 -14.70 9.44 8.41
C LYS A 125 -13.86 10.46 7.62
N THR A 126 -12.56 10.24 7.52
CA THR A 126 -11.61 11.13 6.82
C THR A 126 -11.17 10.60 5.46
N VAL A 127 -11.74 9.48 4.98
CA VAL A 127 -11.23 8.77 3.78
C VAL A 127 -11.12 9.62 2.51
N TRP A 128 -11.93 10.69 2.40
CA TRP A 128 -11.93 11.59 1.24
C TRP A 128 -11.00 12.80 1.34
N ASN A 129 -10.50 13.09 2.54
CA ASN A 129 -9.71 14.29 2.81
C ASN A 129 -8.35 14.00 3.48
N ALA A 130 -8.14 12.81 4.05
CA ALA A 130 -6.91 12.44 4.76
C ALA A 130 -5.64 12.62 3.91
N ALA A 131 -5.69 12.34 2.61
CA ALA A 131 -4.58 12.60 1.70
C ALA A 131 -4.16 14.09 1.69
N ASN A 132 -5.12 15.01 1.84
CA ASN A 132 -4.81 16.42 2.02
C ASN A 132 -4.46 16.70 3.51
N ASP A 133 -5.40 16.50 4.42
CA ASP A 133 -5.29 17.02 5.78
C ASP A 133 -4.18 16.34 6.62
N GLN A 134 -3.96 15.04 6.41
CA GLN A 134 -3.05 14.23 7.23
C GLN A 134 -1.68 14.14 6.58
N LEU A 135 -1.58 13.88 5.27
CA LEU A 135 -0.30 13.74 4.59
C LEU A 135 0.39 15.05 4.20
N GLY A 136 -0.28 16.20 4.19
CA GLY A 136 0.42 17.45 3.83
C GLY A 136 0.16 18.68 4.68
N ASP A 137 -0.78 18.64 5.63
CA ASP A 137 -0.79 19.67 6.69
C ASP A 137 -0.13 19.13 7.98
N GLY A 138 -0.15 17.80 8.20
CA GLY A 138 0.50 17.13 9.33
C GLY A 138 2.01 16.90 9.16
N TYR A 139 2.47 16.67 7.93
CA TYR A 139 3.88 16.31 7.62
C TYR A 139 4.76 17.47 7.16
N ALA A 140 4.21 18.68 7.04
CA ALA A 140 5.00 19.86 6.73
C ALA A 140 6.08 20.17 7.79
N ILE A 141 6.07 19.47 8.93
CA ILE A 141 7.03 19.64 10.03
C ILE A 141 8.14 18.58 10.01
N ASP A 142 7.98 17.41 9.35
CA ASP A 142 9.13 16.52 9.10
C ASP A 142 9.80 16.94 7.79
N TRP A 143 10.76 17.85 7.92
CA TRP A 143 11.60 18.39 6.84
C TRP A 143 12.20 17.31 5.92
N GLN A 144 12.29 16.06 6.39
CA GLN A 144 12.88 14.92 5.68
C GLN A 144 12.01 14.42 4.52
N ALA A 145 10.69 14.33 4.70
CA ALA A 145 9.79 13.84 3.65
C ALA A 145 9.47 14.92 2.60
N LYS A 146 9.71 16.20 2.92
CA LYS A 146 9.44 17.35 2.03
C LYS A 146 8.02 17.30 1.42
N GLY A 147 7.02 16.92 2.23
CA GLY A 147 5.62 16.81 1.83
C GLY A 147 5.24 15.59 0.98
N ARG A 148 6.17 14.65 0.76
CA ARG A 148 5.89 13.39 0.05
C ARG A 148 5.21 12.38 0.95
N GLY A 149 4.35 11.56 0.37
CA GLY A 149 3.71 10.47 1.09
C GLY A 149 2.92 9.55 0.17
N ILE A 150 2.41 8.47 0.75
CA ILE A 150 1.54 7.53 0.06
C ILE A 150 0.23 7.40 0.84
N TYR A 151 -0.89 7.58 0.15
CA TYR A 151 -2.22 7.39 0.69
C TYR A 151 -2.85 6.11 0.15
N ILE A 152 -3.28 5.24 1.06
CA ILE A 152 -3.86 3.94 0.71
C ILE A 152 -5.28 3.86 1.24
N VAL A 153 -6.22 3.52 0.38
CA VAL A 153 -7.57 3.13 0.80
C VAL A 153 -7.77 1.64 0.62
N LEU A 154 -8.26 1.00 1.67
CA LEU A 154 -8.66 -0.40 1.68
C LEU A 154 -10.14 -0.48 1.26
N TRP A 155 -10.36 -0.96 0.04
CA TRP A 155 -11.68 -1.11 -0.57
C TRP A 155 -12.21 -2.51 -0.33
N PHE A 156 -13.41 -2.62 0.23
CA PHE A 156 -14.09 -3.88 0.52
C PHE A 156 -15.36 -4.06 -0.31
N GLY A 157 -15.66 -3.13 -1.22
CA GLY A 157 -16.89 -3.12 -2.00
C GLY A 157 -18.11 -2.84 -1.15
N GLU A 158 -19.25 -3.36 -1.59
CA GLU A 158 -20.50 -3.29 -0.84
C GLU A 158 -20.47 -4.30 0.32
N VAL A 159 -20.65 -3.80 1.54
CA VAL A 159 -20.59 -4.63 2.75
C VAL A 159 -21.87 -4.50 3.58
N ALA A 160 -22.34 -5.62 4.13
CA ALA A 160 -23.55 -5.66 4.94
C ALA A 160 -23.40 -4.89 6.27
N ASP A 161 -22.19 -4.84 6.84
CA ASP A 161 -21.92 -4.10 8.07
C ASP A 161 -21.99 -2.59 7.84
N ARG A 162 -23.00 -1.94 8.41
CA ARG A 162 -23.22 -0.49 8.33
C ARG A 162 -22.02 0.34 8.81
N ASN A 163 -21.22 -0.18 9.74
CA ASN A 163 -20.02 0.50 10.25
C ASN A 163 -18.80 0.35 9.33
N ARG A 164 -18.89 -0.49 8.29
CA ARG A 164 -17.83 -0.76 7.32
C ARG A 164 -18.17 -0.27 5.90
N LYS A 165 -19.38 0.26 5.71
CA LYS A 165 -19.79 0.85 4.43
C LYS A 165 -18.89 2.01 4.04
N LEU A 166 -18.69 2.15 2.73
CA LEU A 166 -18.02 3.30 2.15
C LEU A 166 -18.67 4.60 2.63
N ARG A 167 -17.86 5.56 3.06
CA ARG A 167 -18.34 6.92 3.31
C ARG A 167 -18.68 7.59 1.98
N ASN A 168 -19.82 8.28 1.93
CA ASN A 168 -20.15 9.09 0.77
C ASN A 168 -19.06 10.14 0.52
N PRO A 169 -18.69 10.38 -0.75
CA PRO A 169 -17.83 11.50 -1.09
C PRO A 169 -18.50 12.81 -0.65
N PRO A 170 -17.73 13.84 -0.29
CA PRO A 170 -18.29 15.15 0.03
C PRO A 170 -18.92 15.80 -1.20
N GLY A 171 -19.97 16.59 -0.98
CA GLY A 171 -20.83 17.14 -2.02
C GLY A 171 -21.86 16.14 -2.52
N ASP A 172 -22.50 16.45 -3.66
CA ASP A 172 -23.57 15.65 -4.26
C ASP A 172 -23.05 14.58 -5.25
N LEU A 173 -21.77 14.19 -5.12
CA LEU A 173 -21.19 13.18 -6.00
C LEU A 173 -21.72 11.78 -5.63
N PRO A 174 -22.07 10.94 -6.61
CA PRO A 174 -22.43 9.56 -6.32
C PRO A 174 -21.21 8.80 -5.80
N PRO A 175 -21.39 7.87 -4.84
CA PRO A 175 -20.28 7.04 -4.38
C PRO A 175 -19.69 6.25 -5.55
N PRO A 176 -18.36 6.04 -5.58
CA PRO A 176 -17.75 5.12 -6.52
C PRO A 176 -18.31 3.71 -6.31
N ARG A 177 -18.39 2.93 -7.39
CA ARG A 177 -18.77 1.50 -7.34
C ARG A 177 -17.59 0.56 -7.58
N THR A 178 -16.44 1.12 -7.97
CA THR A 178 -15.23 0.36 -8.24
C THR A 178 -14.04 1.02 -7.54
N PRO A 179 -13.02 0.24 -7.14
CA PRO A 179 -11.81 0.77 -6.53
C PRO A 179 -11.09 1.77 -7.45
N GLU A 180 -11.08 1.54 -8.77
CA GLU A 180 -10.45 2.43 -9.75
C GLU A 180 -11.15 3.78 -9.81
N LYS A 181 -12.50 3.79 -9.74
CA LYS A 181 -13.26 5.03 -9.69
C LYS A 181 -12.99 5.78 -8.39
N MET A 182 -12.89 5.09 -7.26
CA MET A 182 -12.52 5.72 -5.99
C MET A 182 -11.12 6.33 -6.07
N GLU A 183 -10.15 5.62 -6.63
CA GLU A 183 -8.78 6.10 -6.76
C GLU A 183 -8.72 7.37 -7.62
N ARG A 184 -9.40 7.37 -8.77
CA ARG A 184 -9.50 8.56 -9.62
C ARG A 184 -10.12 9.74 -8.87
N MET A 185 -11.23 9.52 -8.17
CA MET A 185 -11.89 10.58 -7.40
C MET A 185 -10.99 11.12 -6.29
N LEU A 186 -10.22 10.27 -5.60
CA LEU A 186 -9.25 10.72 -4.59
C LEU A 186 -8.11 11.54 -5.21
N LYS A 187 -7.56 11.10 -6.35
CA LYS A 187 -6.52 11.83 -7.11
C LYS A 187 -7.03 13.19 -7.58
N GLU A 188 -8.27 13.26 -8.06
CA GLU A 188 -8.92 14.52 -8.47
C GLU A 188 -9.15 15.49 -7.31
N ARG A 189 -9.20 15.01 -6.07
CA ARG A 189 -9.35 15.83 -4.85
C ARG A 189 -8.04 16.36 -4.28
N LEU A 190 -6.89 15.87 -4.75
CA LEU A 190 -5.62 16.47 -4.37
C LEU A 190 -5.52 17.90 -4.91
N THR A 191 -5.02 18.80 -4.06
CA THR A 191 -4.67 20.16 -4.52
C THR A 191 -3.54 20.08 -5.54
N GLU A 192 -3.45 21.08 -6.42
CA GLU A 192 -2.42 21.12 -7.48
C GLU A 192 -0.99 20.97 -6.92
N ALA A 193 -0.70 21.63 -5.80
CA ALA A 193 0.59 21.54 -5.12
C ALA A 193 0.93 20.13 -4.58
N ARG A 194 -0.09 19.30 -4.32
CA ARG A 194 0.09 17.98 -3.67
C ARG A 194 0.11 16.82 -4.65
N ARG A 195 -0.51 16.97 -5.82
CA ARG A 195 -0.52 15.94 -6.88
C ARG A 195 0.86 15.37 -7.22
N PRO A 196 1.96 16.15 -7.30
CA PRO A 196 3.27 15.56 -7.58
C PRO A 196 3.92 14.89 -6.37
N LEU A 197 3.41 15.11 -5.16
CA LEU A 197 4.04 14.69 -3.90
C LEU A 197 3.37 13.46 -3.27
N ILE A 198 2.08 13.25 -3.53
CA ILE A 198 1.28 12.21 -2.88
C ILE A 198 0.79 11.22 -3.91
N ASP A 199 1.19 9.96 -3.76
CA ASP A 199 0.62 8.88 -4.56
C ASP A 199 -0.59 8.29 -3.83
N ILE A 200 -1.62 7.95 -4.59
CA ILE A 200 -2.86 7.38 -4.07
C ILE A 200 -3.08 6.00 -4.65
N PHE A 201 -3.32 5.04 -3.75
CA PHE A 201 -3.63 3.66 -4.06
C PHE A 201 -4.97 3.28 -3.44
N VAL A 202 -5.86 2.68 -4.22
CA VAL A 202 -6.99 1.91 -3.69
C VAL A 202 -6.71 0.42 -3.86
N ILE A 203 -6.73 -0.35 -2.76
CA ILE A 203 -6.48 -1.79 -2.76
C ILE A 203 -7.81 -2.51 -2.69
N ASP A 204 -8.11 -3.30 -3.71
CA ASP A 204 -9.33 -4.10 -3.79
C ASP A 204 -9.24 -5.38 -2.93
N LEU A 205 -9.91 -5.34 -1.78
CA LEU A 205 -10.09 -6.43 -0.83
C LEU A 205 -11.53 -6.97 -0.85
N SER A 206 -12.36 -6.56 -1.83
CA SER A 206 -13.72 -7.08 -1.98
C SER A 206 -13.72 -8.57 -2.29
N ARG A 207 -14.74 -9.30 -1.85
CA ARG A 207 -14.89 -10.71 -2.21
C ARG A 207 -15.53 -10.82 -3.61
N PRO A 208 -15.27 -11.90 -4.38
CA PRO A 208 -15.80 -12.07 -5.74
C PRO A 208 -17.33 -12.05 -5.88
N ALA A 209 -18.09 -12.16 -4.79
CA ALA A 209 -19.55 -12.00 -4.79
C ALA A 209 -20.02 -10.56 -4.49
N ASP A 210 -19.11 -9.68 -4.06
CA ASP A 210 -19.35 -8.28 -3.67
C ASP A 210 -18.89 -7.28 -4.76
N ALA A 211 -18.33 -7.78 -5.86
CA ALA A 211 -17.94 -7.01 -7.04
C ALA A 211 -19.08 -7.01 -8.08
N ALA A 212 -20.09 -6.17 -7.87
CA ALA A 212 -21.21 -5.97 -8.80
C ALA A 212 -21.38 -4.49 -9.19
#